data_AF-A0A3D1BL51-F1
#
_entry.id   AF-A0A3D1BL51-F1
#
_cell.length_a   1.000
_cell.length_b   1.000
_cell.length_c   1.000
_cell.angle_alpha   90.00
_cell.angle_beta   90.00
_cell.angle_gamma   90.00
#
_symmetry.space_group_name_H-M   'P 1'
#
loop_
_entity.id
_entity.type
_entity.pdbx_description
1 polymer ?
#
loop_
_entity_poly.entity_id
_entity_poly.type
_entity_poly.pdbx_seq_one_letter_code
_entity_poly.pdbx_strand_id
1 'polypeptide(L)'
;MKLAIIGLSNSGKTTIFNALTGQDIETTIYPTTGGEPNIGVVKVPDSRLDKLSGIYKPKKTTYATVEYIDYLGLTKGDTEQNRKVYDLIKDVDAVVHV
;
A
#
# COMPACT_ATOMS: atom_id res chain seq x y z
N MET A 1 3.74 -3.47 10.26
CA MET A 1 3.65 -4.45 9.16
C MET A 1 3.60 -3.67 7.86
N LYS A 2 4.54 -3.92 6.96
CA LYS A 2 4.70 -3.29 5.65
C LYS A 2 4.26 -4.26 4.56
N LEU A 3 3.35 -3.82 3.70
CA LEU A 3 2.85 -4.59 2.58
C LEU A 3 3.16 -3.87 1.28
N ALA A 4 3.80 -4.55 0.32
CA ALA A 4 3.96 -4.01 -1.03
C ALA A 4 2.81 -4.45 -1.93
N ILE A 5 2.18 -3.49 -2.61
CA ILE A 5 1.25 -3.77 -3.72
C ILE A 5 2.09 -3.91 -4.98
N ILE A 6 2.12 -5.12 -5.56
CA ILE A 6 2.86 -5.42 -6.77
C ILE A 6 1.92 -5.87 -7.88
N GLY A 7 2.42 -5.82 -9.10
CA GLY A 7 1.67 -6.21 -10.30
C GLY A 7 2.29 -5.59 -11.53
N LEU A 8 1.77 -5.98 -12.69
CA LEU A 8 2.23 -5.41 -13.97
C LEU A 8 1.95 -3.91 -14.03
N SER A 9 2.64 -3.21 -14.93
CA SER A 9 2.28 -1.82 -15.27
C SER A 9 0.82 -1.74 -15.73
N ASN A 10 0.09 -0.71 -15.29
CA ASN A 10 -1.32 -0.48 -15.60
C ASN A 10 -2.32 -1.56 -15.11
N SER A 11 -1.96 -2.37 -14.10
CA SER A 11 -2.85 -3.35 -13.44
C SER A 11 -3.85 -2.77 -12.44
N GLY A 12 -3.80 -1.46 -12.17
CA GLY A 12 -4.69 -0.79 -11.20
C GLY A 12 -4.17 -0.74 -9.75
N LYS A 13 -2.87 -0.98 -9.52
CA LYS A 13 -2.22 -0.90 -8.20
C LYS A 13 -2.51 0.41 -7.46
N THR A 14 -2.22 1.54 -8.10
CA THR A 14 -2.41 2.88 -7.52
C THR A 14 -3.89 3.18 -7.25
N THR A 15 -4.81 2.63 -8.07
CA THR A 15 -6.26 2.72 -7.81
C THR A 15 -6.65 2.01 -6.51
N ILE A 16 -6.15 0.79 -6.29
CA ILE A 16 -6.40 0.05 -5.04
C ILE A 16 -5.72 0.75 -3.86
N PHE A 17 -4.51 1.25 -4.05
CA PHE A 17 -3.79 2.02 -3.02
C PHE A 17 -4.61 3.25 -2.58
N ASN A 18 -5.12 4.03 -3.53
CA ASN A 18 -5.98 5.19 -3.24
C ASN A 18 -7.26 4.76 -2.50
N ALA A 19 -7.89 3.66 -2.94
CA ALA A 19 -9.09 3.15 -2.28
C ALA A 19 -8.84 2.70 -0.82
N LEU A 20 -7.69 2.11 -0.53
CA LEU A 20 -7.32 1.66 0.82
C LEU A 20 -6.91 2.82 1.73
N THR A 21 -6.17 3.79 1.19
CA THR A 21 -5.54 4.85 1.97
C THR A 21 -6.39 6.12 2.04
N GLY A 22 -7.37 6.27 1.15
CA GLY A 22 -8.12 7.50 0.96
C GLY A 22 -7.28 8.64 0.36
N GLN A 23 -6.08 8.35 -0.14
CA GLN A 23 -5.24 9.32 -0.84
C GLN A 23 -5.70 9.48 -2.30
N ASP A 24 -5.35 10.59 -2.91
CA ASP A 24 -5.67 10.91 -4.31
C ASP A 24 -4.38 11.04 -5.13
N ILE A 25 -3.68 9.90 -5.26
CA ILE A 25 -2.47 9.83 -6.08
C ILE A 25 -2.85 9.67 -7.54
N GLU A 26 -2.14 10.39 -8.42
CA GLU A 26 -2.40 10.36 -9.86
C GLU A 26 -2.28 8.94 -10.44
N THR A 27 -3.33 8.49 -11.12
CA THR A 27 -3.40 7.18 -11.78
C THR A 27 -3.09 7.34 -13.27
N THR A 28 -1.87 7.75 -13.59
CA THR A 28 -1.44 7.91 -14.99
C THR A 28 -1.12 6.56 -15.66
N ILE A 29 -1.38 6.48 -16.97
CA ILE A 29 -0.99 5.34 -17.82
C ILE A 29 0.49 5.38 -18.23
N TYR A 30 1.17 6.51 -18.00
CA TYR A 30 2.59 6.69 -18.25
C TYR A 30 3.34 6.60 -16.92
N PRO A 31 3.91 5.43 -16.57
CA PRO A 31 4.64 5.30 -15.32
C PRO A 31 5.83 6.26 -15.33
N THR A 32 5.87 7.17 -14.35
CA THR A 32 7.01 8.07 -14.15
C THR A 32 8.20 7.24 -13.68
N THR A 33 9.23 7.14 -14.52
CA THR A 33 10.43 6.38 -14.18
C THR A 33 11.19 7.10 -13.06
N GLY A 34 11.25 6.50 -11.86
CA GLY A 34 12.13 6.98 -10.78
C GLY A 34 11.50 7.89 -9.72
N GLY A 35 10.18 7.87 -9.54
CA GLY A 35 9.55 8.45 -8.34
C GLY A 35 9.90 7.69 -7.05
N GLU A 36 9.64 8.29 -5.90
CA GLU A 36 9.67 7.59 -4.60
C GLU A 36 8.42 6.69 -4.46
N PRO A 37 8.50 5.59 -3.68
CA PRO A 37 7.34 4.77 -3.39
C PRO A 37 6.28 5.53 -2.60
N ASN A 38 5.03 5.33 -2.98
CA ASN A 38 3.88 5.87 -2.27
C ASN A 38 3.64 5.05 -1.02
N ILE A 39 3.57 5.70 0.14
CA ILE A 39 3.39 5.03 1.43
C ILE A 39 2.09 5.53 2.08
N GLY A 40 1.24 4.60 2.50
CA GLY A 40 -0.04 4.90 3.13
C GLY A 40 -0.31 4.02 4.34
N VAL A 41 -0.69 4.63 5.46
CA VAL A 41 -1.01 3.91 6.70
C VAL A 41 -2.51 3.78 6.85
N VAL A 42 -3.00 2.54 6.91
CA VAL A 42 -4.43 2.22 6.99
C VAL A 42 -4.73 1.56 8.33
N LYS A 43 -5.82 1.98 8.97
CA LYS A 43 -6.31 1.38 10.22
C LYS A 43 -7.04 0.07 9.91
N VAL A 44 -6.76 -0.96 10.68
CA VAL A 44 -7.45 -2.25 10.59
C VAL A 44 -8.78 -2.13 11.33
N PRO A 45 -9.93 -2.30 10.66
CA PRO A 45 -11.22 -2.30 11.33
C PRO A 45 -11.34 -3.52 12.25
N ASP A 46 -11.70 -3.31 13.52
CA ASP A 46 -11.86 -4.37 14.51
C ASP A 46 -13.08 -4.14 15.41
N SER A 47 -14.17 -4.85 15.11
CA SER A 47 -15.43 -4.76 15.88
C SER A 47 -15.30 -5.14 17.37
N ARG A 48 -14.25 -5.89 17.75
CA ARG A 48 -14.01 -6.25 19.15
C ARG A 48 -13.49 -5.04 19.91
N LEU A 49 -12.60 -4.27 19.28
CA LEU A 49 -12.08 -3.04 19.84
C LEU A 49 -13.19 -1.99 20.00
N ASP A 50 -14.10 -1.91 19.03
CA ASP A 50 -15.25 -1.01 19.07
C ASP A 50 -16.14 -1.29 20.29
N LYS A 51 -16.44 -2.57 20.53
CA LYS A 51 -17.21 -3.02 21.70
C LYS A 51 -16.52 -2.65 23.01
N LEU A 52 -15.22 -2.90 23.12
CA LEU A 52 -14.43 -2.56 24.32
C LEU A 52 -14.40 -1.05 24.54
N SER A 53 -14.19 -0.26 23.49
CA SER A 53 -14.20 1.19 23.58
C SER A 53 -15.56 1.73 24.03
N GLY A 54 -16.66 1.12 23.56
CA GLY A 54 -18.01 1.45 24.02
C GLY A 54 -18.26 1.17 25.51
N ILE A 55 -17.68 0.08 26.04
CA ILE A 55 -17.81 -0.30 27.46
C ILE A 55 -16.97 0.62 28.36
N TYR A 56 -15.69 0.80 28.02
CA TYR A 56 -14.73 1.48 28.91
C TYR A 56 -14.63 2.99 28.68
N LYS A 57 -15.16 3.50 27.56
CA LYS A 57 -15.16 4.92 27.17
C LYS A 57 -13.79 5.61 27.38
N PRO A 58 -12.70 5.08 26.80
CA PRO A 58 -11.38 5.69 26.93
C PRO A 58 -11.32 7.05 26.23
N LYS A 59 -10.37 7.91 26.61
CA LYS A 59 -10.13 9.20 25.93
C LYS A 59 -9.75 9.04 24.46
N LYS A 60 -9.19 7.88 24.06
CA LYS A 60 -8.74 7.58 22.69
C LYS A 60 -8.89 6.09 22.41
N THR A 61 -9.36 5.77 21.21
CA THR A 61 -9.34 4.41 20.65
C THR A 61 -8.25 4.32 19.60
N THR A 62 -7.29 3.40 19.77
CA THR A 62 -6.17 3.22 18.85
C THR A 62 -6.29 1.86 18.17
N TYR A 63 -6.55 1.87 16.87
CA TYR A 63 -6.61 0.66 16.05
C TYR A 63 -5.20 0.21 15.66
N ALA A 64 -5.06 -1.09 15.37
CA ALA A 64 -3.88 -1.58 14.68
C ALA A 64 -3.77 -0.93 13.29
N THR A 65 -2.55 -0.76 12.81
CA THR A 65 -2.28 -0.13 11.51
C THR A 65 -1.43 -1.02 10.62
N VAL A 66 -1.64 -0.89 9.32
CA VAL A 66 -0.86 -1.55 8.26
C VAL A 66 -0.34 -0.47 7.32
N GLU A 67 0.93 -0.57 6.95
CA GLU A 67 1.58 0.30 5.98
C GLU A 67 1.51 -0.37 4.61
N TYR A 68 0.85 0.27 3.66
CA TYR A 68 0.81 -0.12 2.26
C TYR A 68 1.82 0.70 1.48
N ILE A 69 2.53 0.04 0.59
CA ILE A 69 3.50 0.65 -0.31
C ILE A 69 3.07 0.37 -1.75
N ASP A 70 2.83 1.43 -2.53
CA ASP A 70 2.61 1.37 -3.97
C ASP A 70 3.82 1.92 -4.71
N TYR A 71 4.22 1.23 -5.78
CA TYR A 71 5.40 1.60 -6.56
C TYR A 71 5.23 1.24 -8.04
N LEU A 72 6.33 1.33 -8.79
CA LEU A 72 6.39 1.02 -10.21
C LEU A 72 5.83 -0.37 -10.51
N GLY A 73 5.10 -0.47 -11.61
CA GLY A 73 4.68 -1.76 -12.15
C GLY A 73 5.84 -2.50 -12.80
N LEU A 74 5.71 -3.83 -12.87
CA LEU A 74 6.61 -4.66 -13.64
C LEU A 74 6.32 -4.50 -15.13
N THR A 75 7.35 -4.22 -15.92
CA THR A 75 7.26 -4.07 -17.38
C THR A 75 8.15 -5.11 -18.05
N LYS A 76 7.63 -5.79 -19.09
CA LYS A 76 8.40 -6.79 -19.83
C LYS A 76 9.57 -6.12 -20.55
N GLY A 77 10.78 -6.63 -20.35
CA GLY A 77 12.00 -6.14 -21.01
C GLY A 77 12.68 -4.96 -20.30
N ASP A 78 12.08 -4.39 -19.26
CA ASP A 78 12.68 -3.29 -18.48
C ASP A 78 13.36 -3.83 -17.22
N THR A 79 14.58 -4.36 -17.38
CA THR A 79 15.34 -4.96 -16.29
C THR A 79 15.77 -3.96 -15.23
N GLU A 80 16.03 -2.70 -15.62
CA GLU A 80 16.48 -1.65 -14.70
C GLU A 80 15.34 -1.21 -13.78
N GLN A 81 14.15 -0.95 -14.33
CA GLN A 81 12.97 -0.62 -13.53
C GLN A 81 12.56 -1.78 -12.63
N ASN A 82 12.51 -3.00 -13.17
CA ASN A 82 12.08 -4.17 -12.41
C ASN A 82 13.00 -4.44 -11.21
N ARG A 83 14.31 -4.14 -11.32
CA ARG A 83 15.24 -4.26 -10.19
C ARG A 83 14.82 -3.40 -9.00
N LYS A 84 14.36 -2.17 -9.23
CA LYS A 84 13.88 -1.27 -8.17
C LYS A 84 12.67 -1.87 -7.44
N VAL A 85 11.77 -2.53 -8.18
CA VAL A 85 10.62 -3.24 -7.60
C VAL A 85 11.07 -4.44 -6.77
N TYR A 86 12.04 -5.22 -7.26
CA TYR A 86 12.58 -6.36 -6.49
C TYR A 86 13.33 -5.94 -5.23
N ASP A 87 14.01 -4.80 -5.26
CA ASP A 87 14.67 -4.25 -4.07
C ASP A 87 13.62 -3.82 -3.03
N LEU A 88 12.52 -3.19 -3.45
CA LEU A 88 11.38 -2.88 -2.56
C LEU A 88 10.79 -4.15 -1.93
N ILE A 89 10.62 -5.24 -2.69
CA ILE A 89 10.02 -6.49 -2.19
C ILE A 89 10.85 -7.11 -1.05
N LYS A 90 12.16 -6.87 -1.00
CA LYS A 90 13.03 -7.37 0.09
C LYS A 90 12.79 -6.68 1.42
N ASP A 91 12.27 -5.44 1.39
CA ASP A 91 12.11 -4.59 2.57
C ASP A 91 10.69 -4.65 3.17
N VAL A 92 9.80 -5.48 2.61
CA VAL A 92 8.42 -5.64 3.07
C VAL A 92 8.16 -6.99 3.74
N ASP A 93 7.18 -7.01 4.64
CA ASP A 93 6.81 -8.22 5.38
C ASP A 93 5.94 -9.17 4.54
N ALA A 94 5.17 -8.62 3.60
CA ALA A 94 4.32 -9.38 2.70
C ALA A 94 3.99 -8.61 1.41
N VAL A 95 3.48 -9.37 0.44
CA VAL A 95 3.21 -8.91 -0.92
C VAL A 95 1.74 -9.10 -1.26
N VAL A 96 1.12 -8.07 -1.83
CA VAL A 96 -0.24 -8.08 -2.37
C VAL A 96 -0.15 -7.98 -3.88
N HIS A 97 -0.45 -9.07 -4.59
CA HIS A 97 -0.41 -9.11 -6.05
C HIS A 97 -1.77 -8.72 -6.63
N VAL A 98 -1.76 -7.72 -7.51
CA VAL A 98 -2.89 -7.25 -8.30
C VAL A 98 -2.74 -7.67 -9.77
#